data_AF-A0A536P4C7-F1
#
_entry.id   AF-A0A536P4C7-F1
#
_cell.length_a   1.000
_cell.length_b   1.000
_cell.length_c   1.000
_cell.angle_alpha   90.00
_cell.angle_beta   90.00
_cell.angle_gamma   90.00
#
_symmetry.space_group_name_H-M   'P 1'
#
loop_
_entity.id
_entity.type
_entity.pdbx_description
1 polymer ?
#
loop_
_entity_poly.entity_id
_entity_poly.type
_entity_poly.pdbx_seq_one_letter_code
_entity_poly.pdbx_strand_id
1 'polypeptide(L)'
;MVGHPLGVHQDFRVGVAGLGDLGGGLGHVLLSLKLTNWIHKLNNSGFPSLAAQATKGQLVIRPVEMSEAAQYVPAGPQQPAPRRGRTRLLLVPVGIVVLLLAIPGGTYGFAQNQLSQAQGSEAAGSYKQALSSYATVAAVAGNPVARLLLGDLADHAQTGTAETHFLWGVQLKQQGKFEESETQLRATVKSGIADWAARGNAALADLFIAWGQALVAKQQFQAGIDRYNQVSAFDPAGSVSAATNAGLASAYAGYAQWYTQQQPPDYPNALTWYEKLVKDFPDSSDAKLAQSSAFPQTLYNAGLAFVQQLKYQQARDAMTELVQKFPKTSWGTQANAALHANQTLTGQLVVSNTNSAPVANRLVRIATHYQIVKAHTYQDSPPIYSTSTDANGNFKVSMPPGENYLITWWDPSRSTFVTTFVSDTQPVNLITINPLEPAHTTVATS
;
A
#
# COMPACT_ATOMS: atom_id res chain seq x y z
N MET A 1 56.30 -20.24 -45.75
CA MET A 1 57.26 -19.29 -46.35
C MET A 1 56.42 -18.17 -46.97
N VAL A 2 56.15 -17.09 -46.22
CA VAL A 2 57.01 -15.88 -46.07
C VAL A 2 57.11 -15.16 -47.43
N GLY A 3 56.71 -13.91 -47.61
CA GLY A 3 56.34 -12.88 -46.63
C GLY A 3 55.66 -11.66 -47.26
N HIS A 4 55.15 -10.82 -46.36
CA HIS A 4 54.57 -9.50 -46.60
C HIS A 4 55.59 -8.46 -47.09
N PRO A 5 55.13 -7.37 -47.73
CA PRO A 5 55.87 -6.13 -47.88
C PRO A 5 55.69 -5.20 -46.66
N LEU A 6 56.77 -4.48 -46.32
CA LEU A 6 56.82 -3.42 -45.31
C LEU A 6 56.66 -2.03 -45.95
N GLY A 7 55.77 -1.22 -45.36
CA GLY A 7 55.99 0.19 -45.00
C GLY A 7 56.01 1.23 -46.14
N VAL A 8 55.57 2.48 -45.99
CA VAL A 8 55.24 3.34 -44.85
C VAL A 8 54.32 4.44 -45.40
N HIS A 9 53.22 4.77 -44.72
CA HIS A 9 52.54 6.07 -44.85
C HIS A 9 52.15 6.54 -43.46
N GLN A 10 52.71 7.67 -43.04
CA GLN A 10 52.38 8.39 -41.81
C GLN A 10 51.20 9.34 -42.05
N ASP A 11 50.26 9.28 -41.11
CA ASP A 11 49.56 10.39 -40.44
C ASP A 11 48.90 11.50 -41.27
N PHE A 12 47.57 11.56 -41.24
CA PHE A 12 46.85 12.24 -40.16
C PHE A 12 45.34 11.92 -40.20
N ARG A 13 44.81 11.59 -39.02
CA ARG A 13 43.42 11.24 -38.74
C ARG A 13 42.55 12.50 -38.58
N VAL A 14 41.36 12.48 -39.17
CA VAL A 14 40.16 13.13 -38.60
C VAL A 14 39.11 12.04 -38.45
N GLY A 15 39.00 11.48 -37.25
CA GLY A 15 38.00 10.46 -36.91
C GLY A 15 36.74 11.13 -36.37
N VAL A 16 35.66 11.06 -37.15
CA VAL A 16 34.28 11.18 -36.66
C VAL A 16 33.94 9.84 -36.02
N ALA A 17 33.76 9.82 -34.69
CA ALA A 17 33.26 8.64 -34.00
C ALA A 17 31.76 8.52 -34.25
N GLY A 18 31.40 7.67 -35.19
CA GLY A 18 30.10 7.00 -35.20
C GLY A 18 30.15 5.81 -34.26
N LEU A 19 29.27 5.80 -33.25
CA LEU A 19 28.99 4.63 -32.44
C LEU A 19 27.50 4.34 -32.62
N GLY A 20 27.24 3.35 -33.46
CA GLY A 20 25.99 2.61 -33.43
C GLY A 20 25.96 1.68 -32.22
N ASP A 21 24.78 1.10 -32.05
CA ASP A 21 24.45 -0.02 -31.17
C ASP A 21 23.93 0.35 -29.77
N LEU A 22 22.60 0.44 -29.67
CA LEU A 22 21.81 0.05 -28.49
C LEU A 22 20.43 -0.40 -29.00
N GLY A 23 20.40 -1.60 -29.57
CA GLY A 23 19.19 -2.40 -29.61
C GLY A 23 18.93 -3.02 -28.24
N GLY A 24 17.82 -2.67 -27.60
CA GLY A 24 17.39 -3.33 -26.37
C GLY A 24 16.22 -2.65 -25.69
N GLY A 25 15.09 -3.34 -25.57
CA GLY A 25 14.13 -3.05 -24.50
C GLY A 25 12.68 -2.72 -24.87
N LEU A 26 12.15 -3.13 -26.02
CA LEU A 26 10.69 -3.20 -26.23
C LEU A 26 10.13 -4.53 -25.70
N GLY A 27 10.14 -4.70 -24.38
CA GLY A 27 9.63 -5.90 -23.70
C GLY A 27 8.66 -5.64 -22.53
N HIS A 28 8.46 -4.39 -22.10
CA HIS A 28 7.76 -4.11 -20.84
C HIS A 28 6.30 -3.64 -20.96
N VAL A 29 5.76 -3.47 -22.17
CA VAL A 29 4.40 -2.89 -22.34
C VAL A 29 3.28 -3.94 -22.39
N LEU A 30 3.58 -5.22 -22.63
CA LEU A 30 2.55 -6.27 -22.79
C LEU A 30 2.13 -6.98 -21.48
N LEU A 31 2.83 -6.76 -20.37
CA LEU A 31 2.62 -7.50 -19.11
C LEU A 31 1.69 -6.80 -18.11
N SER A 32 1.46 -5.49 -18.25
CA SER A 32 0.52 -4.75 -17.40
C SER A 32 -0.96 -5.07 -17.73
N LEU A 33 -1.23 -5.69 -18.88
CA LEU A 33 -2.56 -6.04 -19.37
C LEU A 33 -3.12 -7.33 -18.76
N LYS A 34 -2.28 -8.30 -18.37
CA LYS A 34 -2.78 -9.54 -17.75
C LYS A 34 -3.23 -9.33 -16.30
N LEU A 35 -2.56 -8.44 -15.57
CA LEU A 35 -2.91 -8.10 -14.19
C LEU A 35 -4.18 -7.24 -14.10
N THR A 36 -4.40 -6.32 -15.04
CA THR A 36 -5.68 -5.59 -15.13
C THR A 36 -6.84 -6.52 -15.49
N ASN A 37 -6.59 -7.55 -16.31
CA ASN A 37 -7.61 -8.54 -16.65
C ASN A 37 -7.94 -9.46 -15.45
N TRP A 38 -6.96 -9.71 -14.57
CA TRP A 38 -7.16 -10.41 -13.29
C TRP A 38 -8.03 -9.59 -12.32
N ILE A 39 -7.77 -8.28 -12.20
CA ILE A 39 -8.58 -7.35 -11.39
C ILE A 39 -9.99 -7.16 -11.98
N HIS A 40 -10.13 -7.09 -13.31
CA HIS A 40 -11.44 -6.98 -13.96
C HIS A 40 -12.31 -8.24 -13.81
N LYS A 41 -11.71 -9.43 -13.80
CA LYS A 41 -12.43 -10.69 -13.54
C LYS A 41 -12.91 -10.81 -12.09
N LEU A 42 -12.17 -10.26 -11.13
CA LEU A 42 -12.57 -10.27 -9.71
C LEU A 42 -13.71 -9.28 -9.42
N ASN A 43 -13.74 -8.12 -10.09
CA ASN A 43 -14.81 -7.13 -9.93
C ASN A 43 -16.14 -7.48 -10.64
N ASN A 44 -16.15 -8.48 -11.55
CA ASN A 44 -17.35 -8.88 -12.30
C ASN A 44 -18.11 -10.07 -11.67
N SER A 45 -17.61 -10.65 -10.57
CA SER A 45 -18.36 -11.57 -9.71
C SER A 45 -18.99 -10.76 -8.56
N GLY A 46 -20.24 -10.33 -8.78
CA GLY A 46 -20.90 -9.25 -8.04
C GLY A 46 -21.00 -9.40 -6.52
N PHE A 47 -20.67 -8.31 -5.84
CA PHE A 47 -21.29 -7.90 -4.58
C PHE A 47 -22.02 -6.57 -4.82
N PRO A 48 -23.29 -6.42 -4.41
CA PRO A 48 -23.98 -5.15 -4.55
C PRO A 48 -23.36 -4.10 -3.63
N SER A 49 -23.11 -2.93 -4.22
CA SER A 49 -22.72 -1.70 -3.52
C SER A 49 -23.70 -1.38 -2.38
N LEU A 50 -23.18 -1.30 -1.15
CA LEU A 50 -23.91 -0.70 -0.04
C LEU A 50 -24.00 0.82 -0.25
N ALA A 51 -25.11 1.23 -0.84
CA ALA A 51 -25.55 2.61 -0.86
C ALA A 51 -25.96 3.05 0.56
N ALA A 52 -25.52 4.24 0.95
CA ALA A 52 -25.92 4.92 2.16
C ALA A 52 -27.44 5.18 2.17
N GLN A 53 -28.15 4.66 3.17
CA GLN A 53 -29.46 5.15 3.59
C GLN A 53 -29.32 5.84 4.94
N ALA A 54 -29.46 7.17 4.92
CA ALA A 54 -29.65 7.98 6.11
C ALA A 54 -31.14 7.96 6.47
N THR A 55 -31.47 7.47 7.66
CA THR A 55 -32.82 7.58 8.22
C THR A 55 -32.75 8.30 9.56
N LYS A 56 -33.49 9.42 9.64
CA LYS A 56 -33.68 10.27 10.82
C LYS A 56 -34.21 9.46 12.02
N GLY A 57 -33.58 9.63 13.18
CA GLY A 57 -34.00 9.03 14.45
C GLY A 57 -33.69 9.92 15.65
N GLN A 58 -34.65 10.81 15.93
CA GLN A 58 -35.07 11.41 17.20
C GLN A 58 -34.25 11.11 18.48
N LEU A 59 -33.62 12.16 19.04
CA LEU A 59 -32.98 12.18 20.36
C LEU A 59 -34.05 12.20 21.47
N VAL A 60 -34.05 11.18 22.34
CA VAL A 60 -34.75 11.20 23.65
C VAL A 60 -33.69 11.19 24.73
N ILE A 61 -33.57 12.30 25.46
CA ILE A 61 -32.70 12.44 26.61
C ILE A 61 -33.46 11.92 27.84
N ARG A 62 -32.86 10.99 28.59
CA ARG A 62 -33.24 10.68 29.97
C ARG A 62 -32.04 10.95 30.90
N PRO A 63 -32.24 11.61 32.06
CA PRO A 63 -31.18 11.90 33.02
C PRO A 63 -30.96 10.71 33.97
N VAL A 64 -29.71 10.56 34.44
CA VAL A 64 -29.36 9.67 35.55
C VAL A 64 -29.23 10.52 36.80
N GLU A 65 -30.07 10.19 37.79
CA GLU A 65 -29.92 10.59 39.18
C GLU A 65 -28.71 9.91 39.82
N MET A 66 -27.93 10.67 40.59
CA MET A 66 -27.14 10.12 41.69
C MET A 66 -27.23 11.09 42.87
N SER A 67 -27.92 10.64 43.91
CA SER A 67 -27.87 11.19 45.26
C SER A 67 -26.96 10.31 46.10
N GLU A 68 -26.00 10.89 46.82
CA GLU A 68 -25.73 10.47 48.20
C GLU A 68 -24.99 11.57 48.98
N ALA A 69 -25.28 11.60 50.29
CA ALA A 69 -25.07 12.70 51.21
C ALA A 69 -23.88 12.48 52.15
N ALA A 70 -23.31 13.58 52.67
CA ALA A 70 -22.63 13.65 53.96
C ALA A 70 -22.69 15.10 54.46
N GLN A 71 -23.54 15.40 55.46
CA GLN A 71 -23.28 15.50 56.91
C GLN A 71 -22.79 16.88 57.41
N TYR A 72 -23.61 17.43 58.32
CA TYR A 72 -23.51 18.66 59.15
C TYR A 72 -22.65 18.36 60.41
N VAL A 73 -21.93 19.27 61.12
CA VAL A 73 -22.29 20.31 62.15
C VAL A 73 -20.97 21.07 62.61
N PRO A 74 -20.88 22.04 63.58
CA PRO A 74 -20.94 23.51 63.44
C PRO A 74 -19.81 24.41 64.09
N ALA A 75 -19.96 25.74 63.87
CA ALA A 75 -19.78 26.94 64.75
C ALA A 75 -18.41 27.57 65.17
N GLY A 76 -18.14 28.76 64.58
CA GLY A 76 -17.77 30.04 65.26
C GLY A 76 -16.28 30.51 65.25
N PRO A 77 -15.94 31.82 65.43
CA PRO A 77 -16.76 33.05 65.42
C PRO A 77 -16.26 34.23 64.52
N GLN A 78 -17.23 35.07 64.14
CA GLN A 78 -17.32 36.56 64.00
C GLN A 78 -16.19 37.52 63.53
N GLN A 79 -16.63 38.45 62.65
CA GLN A 79 -16.28 39.88 62.44
C GLN A 79 -15.10 40.28 61.51
N PRO A 80 -15.10 41.52 60.92
CA PRO A 80 -16.20 42.42 60.55
C PRO A 80 -16.13 42.95 59.09
N ALA A 81 -17.25 43.52 58.64
CA ALA A 81 -17.44 44.22 57.36
C ALA A 81 -16.71 45.57 57.28
N PRO A 82 -16.53 46.11 56.04
CA PRO A 82 -16.71 47.53 55.85
C PRO A 82 -17.82 47.90 54.85
N ARG A 83 -18.32 49.09 55.10
CA ARG A 83 -19.58 49.69 54.67
C ARG A 83 -19.63 50.08 53.19
N ARG A 84 -20.86 49.97 52.72
CA ARG A 84 -21.45 50.57 51.52
C ARG A 84 -21.51 52.10 51.67
N GLY A 85 -20.72 52.82 50.88
CA GLY A 85 -20.82 54.27 50.67
C GLY A 85 -21.18 54.55 49.22
N ARG A 86 -22.46 54.80 48.96
CA ARG A 86 -22.96 55.34 47.68
C ARG A 86 -22.79 56.85 47.72
N THR A 87 -22.02 57.40 46.80
CA THR A 87 -22.21 58.78 46.34
C THR A 87 -22.17 58.75 44.82
N ARG A 88 -23.35 58.92 44.22
CA ARG A 88 -23.52 59.16 42.79
C ARG A 88 -23.03 60.58 42.52
N LEU A 89 -22.13 60.75 41.56
CA LEU A 89 -22.09 61.96 40.75
C LEU A 89 -21.99 61.54 39.28
N LEU A 90 -22.91 62.09 38.50
CA LEU A 90 -22.98 62.00 37.05
C LEU A 90 -21.77 62.70 36.41
N LEU A 91 -21.14 62.05 35.43
CA LEU A 91 -20.66 62.64 34.16
C LEU A 91 -20.09 61.54 33.25
N VAL A 92 -20.88 61.16 32.26
CA VAL A 92 -20.46 60.56 30.98
C VAL A 92 -20.24 61.78 30.05
N PRO A 93 -19.24 61.85 29.14
CA PRO A 93 -18.95 60.79 28.16
C PRO A 93 -17.48 60.57 27.75
N VAL A 94 -17.23 59.39 27.18
CA VAL A 94 -16.49 59.16 25.92
C VAL A 94 -15.31 60.12 25.66
N GLY A 95 -14.10 59.70 26.05
CA GLY A 95 -12.83 60.24 25.57
C GLY A 95 -12.30 59.43 24.39
N ILE A 96 -12.81 59.73 23.20
CA ILE A 96 -12.24 59.35 21.91
C ILE A 96 -10.89 60.09 21.75
N VAL A 97 -9.89 59.35 21.25
CA VAL A 97 -8.87 59.79 20.29
C VAL A 97 -8.76 61.32 20.13
N VAL A 98 -7.77 61.94 20.77
CA VAL A 98 -6.99 63.12 20.32
C VAL A 98 -6.05 63.51 21.46
N LEU A 99 -4.84 62.94 21.43
CA LEU A 99 -3.60 63.68 21.72
C LEU A 99 -2.44 62.97 21.00
N LEU A 100 -2.55 62.94 19.67
CA LEU A 100 -1.66 62.22 18.75
C LEU A 100 -0.46 63.06 18.29
N LEU A 101 -0.07 64.13 18.99
CA LEU A 101 1.02 65.03 18.53
C LEU A 101 1.84 65.67 19.67
N ALA A 102 2.26 64.87 20.66
CA ALA A 102 3.40 65.10 21.57
C ALA A 102 3.41 63.92 22.57
N ILE A 103 4.16 62.84 22.42
CA ILE A 103 5.61 62.71 22.44
C ILE A 103 5.95 61.38 21.74
N PRO A 104 6.79 61.36 20.69
CA PRO A 104 7.23 60.12 20.02
C PRO A 104 7.77 59.04 20.98
N GLY A 105 8.31 59.45 22.14
CA GLY A 105 8.86 58.56 23.16
C GLY A 105 7.83 57.74 23.96
N GLY A 106 6.59 58.19 24.13
CA GLY A 106 5.58 57.46 24.92
C GLY A 106 5.06 56.21 24.21
N THR A 107 4.78 56.34 22.91
CA THR A 107 4.38 55.24 22.04
C THR A 107 5.55 54.28 21.78
N TYR A 108 6.78 54.80 21.64
CA TYR A 108 7.98 53.99 21.54
C TYR A 108 8.21 53.15 22.81
N GLY A 109 8.19 53.77 24.00
CA GLY A 109 8.39 53.08 25.27
C GLY A 109 7.33 52.02 25.56
N PHE A 110 6.06 52.29 25.22
CA PHE A 110 5.00 51.28 25.30
C PHE A 110 5.24 50.11 24.35
N ALA A 111 5.55 50.38 23.07
CA ALA A 111 5.82 49.34 22.08
C ALA A 111 7.07 48.51 22.43
N GLN A 112 8.11 49.14 22.96
CA GLN A 112 9.33 48.45 23.41
C GLN A 112 9.06 47.56 24.63
N ASN A 113 8.26 48.02 25.59
CA ASN A 113 7.85 47.21 26.74
C ASN A 113 7.02 45.99 26.29
N GLN A 114 6.09 46.19 25.35
CA GLN A 114 5.30 45.10 24.76
C GLN A 114 6.18 44.11 23.97
N LEU A 115 7.18 44.59 23.25
CA LEU A 115 8.15 43.74 22.56
C LEU A 115 8.96 42.88 23.54
N SER A 116 9.45 43.48 24.62
CA SER A 116 10.15 42.75 25.68
C SER A 116 9.24 41.72 26.37
N GLN A 117 7.97 42.07 26.62
CA GLN A 117 6.99 41.13 27.17
C GLN A 117 6.71 39.97 26.20
N ALA A 118 6.67 40.23 24.90
CA ALA A 118 6.48 39.22 23.88
C ALA A 118 7.64 38.20 23.89
N GLN A 119 8.87 38.70 23.86
CA GLN A 119 10.09 37.88 23.92
C GLN A 119 10.17 37.07 25.22
N GLY A 120 9.84 37.67 26.37
CA GLY A 120 9.79 36.96 27.64
C GLY A 120 8.73 35.85 27.67
N SER A 121 7.57 36.10 27.07
CA SER A 121 6.48 35.11 26.97
C SER A 121 6.85 33.97 26.02
N GLU A 122 7.52 34.27 24.91
CA GLU A 122 8.03 33.27 23.95
C GLU A 122 9.09 32.37 24.60
N ALA A 123 10.06 32.96 25.30
CA ALA A 123 11.08 32.22 26.04
C ALA A 123 10.49 31.32 27.14
N ALA A 124 9.36 31.73 27.72
CA ALA A 124 8.60 30.94 28.69
C ALA A 124 7.66 29.89 28.05
N GLY A 125 7.65 29.74 26.72
CA GLY A 125 6.74 28.85 25.99
C GLY A 125 5.27 29.28 26.00
N SER A 126 4.98 30.50 26.45
CA SER A 126 3.64 31.10 26.51
C SER A 126 3.27 31.75 25.18
N TYR A 127 3.27 30.96 24.09
CA TYR A 127 3.18 31.46 22.72
C TYR A 127 1.92 32.28 22.41
N LYS A 128 0.76 31.92 22.99
CA LYS A 128 -0.47 32.73 22.82
C LYS A 128 -0.30 34.16 23.35
N GLN A 129 0.35 34.29 24.51
CA GLN A 129 0.61 35.59 25.13
C GLN A 129 1.69 36.36 24.35
N ALA A 130 2.71 35.67 23.85
CA ALA A 130 3.72 36.25 22.97
C ALA A 130 3.08 36.83 21.70
N LEU A 131 2.25 36.05 20.98
CA LEU A 131 1.54 36.51 19.78
C LEU A 131 0.63 37.71 20.04
N SER A 132 -0.08 37.73 21.17
CA SER A 132 -0.92 38.87 21.56
C SER A 132 -0.08 40.14 21.78
N SER A 133 1.10 39.99 22.38
CA SER A 133 2.02 41.10 22.66
C SER A 133 2.65 41.62 21.36
N TYR A 134 3.11 40.72 20.47
CA TYR A 134 3.60 41.09 19.14
C TYR A 134 2.53 41.77 18.26
N ALA A 135 1.28 41.29 18.28
CA ALA A 135 0.17 41.91 17.56
C ALA A 135 -0.10 43.34 18.06
N THR A 136 0.07 43.58 19.37
CA THR A 136 -0.04 44.92 19.97
C THR A 136 1.07 45.85 19.47
N VAL A 137 2.32 45.36 19.40
CA VAL A 137 3.44 46.12 18.83
C VAL A 137 3.18 46.45 17.36
N ALA A 138 2.73 45.47 16.57
CA ALA A 138 2.40 45.67 15.15
C ALA A 138 1.26 46.68 14.94
N ALA A 139 0.23 46.68 15.81
CA ALA A 139 -0.86 47.65 15.73
C ALA A 139 -0.40 49.09 16.04
N VAL A 140 0.53 49.26 16.99
CA VAL A 140 1.06 50.58 17.39
C VAL A 140 2.12 51.09 16.39
N ALA A 141 3.03 50.23 15.96
CA ALA A 141 4.17 50.59 15.11
C ALA A 141 3.87 50.48 13.60
N GLY A 142 2.84 49.73 13.20
CA GLY A 142 2.48 49.47 11.80
C GLY A 142 1.61 50.54 11.13
N ASN A 143 1.16 51.56 11.85
CA ASN A 143 0.45 52.70 11.24
C ASN A 143 1.39 53.46 10.28
N PRO A 144 0.97 53.85 9.06
CA PRO A 144 1.82 54.54 8.08
C PRO A 144 2.57 55.77 8.63
N VAL A 145 1.95 56.52 9.54
CA VAL A 145 2.56 57.69 10.18
C VAL A 145 3.57 57.29 11.25
N ALA A 146 3.29 56.22 12.00
CA ALA A 146 4.17 55.71 13.05
C ALA A 146 5.36 54.92 12.50
N ARG A 147 5.20 54.29 11.33
CA ARG A 147 6.23 53.47 10.69
C ARG A 147 7.49 54.27 10.34
N LEU A 148 7.35 55.58 10.11
CA LEU A 148 8.47 56.48 9.85
C LEU A 148 9.40 56.66 11.07
N LEU A 149 8.90 56.37 12.28
CA LEU A 149 9.62 56.50 13.55
C LEU A 149 9.82 55.17 14.29
N LEU A 150 8.95 54.18 14.05
CA LEU A 150 8.89 52.89 14.75
C LEU A 150 9.08 51.69 13.81
N GLY A 151 9.56 51.92 12.58
CA GLY A 151 9.74 50.88 11.55
C GLY A 151 10.49 49.66 12.07
N ASP A 152 11.62 49.89 12.76
CA ASP A 152 12.41 48.81 13.34
C ASP A 152 11.61 47.96 14.34
N LEU A 153 10.78 48.56 15.20
CA LEU A 153 9.95 47.82 16.15
C LEU A 153 8.84 47.02 15.44
N ALA A 154 8.27 47.57 14.37
CA ALA A 154 7.28 46.86 13.55
C ALA A 154 7.92 45.64 12.87
N ASP A 155 9.12 45.79 12.31
CA ASP A 155 9.85 44.72 11.64
C ASP A 155 10.31 43.64 12.65
N HIS A 156 10.74 44.03 13.85
CA HIS A 156 11.02 43.09 14.95
C HIS A 156 9.77 42.34 15.39
N ALA A 157 8.63 43.01 15.50
CA ALA A 157 7.37 42.35 15.88
C ALA A 157 6.87 41.38 14.80
N GLN A 158 7.04 41.72 13.52
CA GLN A 158 6.70 40.83 12.42
C GLN A 158 7.60 39.60 12.40
N THR A 159 8.90 39.79 12.60
CA THR A 159 9.88 38.70 12.69
C THR A 159 9.61 37.80 13.89
N GLY A 160 9.40 38.39 15.08
CA GLY A 160 9.06 37.66 16.30
C GLY A 160 7.73 36.91 16.20
N THR A 161 6.73 37.46 15.50
CA THR A 161 5.47 36.73 15.24
C THR A 161 5.71 35.46 14.44
N ALA A 162 6.54 35.53 13.39
CA ALA A 162 6.90 34.36 12.58
C ALA A 162 7.69 33.33 13.41
N GLU A 163 8.66 33.79 14.21
CA GLU A 163 9.43 32.95 15.13
C GLU A 163 8.54 32.24 16.15
N THR A 164 7.63 32.97 16.81
CA THR A 164 6.70 32.39 17.78
C THR A 164 5.83 31.30 17.16
N HIS A 165 5.28 31.54 15.96
CA HIS A 165 4.51 30.53 15.25
C HIS A 165 5.36 29.30 14.91
N PHE A 166 6.60 29.50 14.50
CA PHE A 166 7.53 28.41 14.20
C PHE A 166 7.81 27.56 15.45
N LEU A 167 8.24 28.19 16.54
CA LEU A 167 8.57 27.52 17.80
C LEU A 167 7.36 26.78 18.38
N TRP A 168 6.19 27.42 18.37
CA TRP A 168 4.96 26.79 18.82
C TRP A 168 4.60 25.58 17.96
N GLY A 169 4.68 25.71 16.64
CA GLY A 169 4.46 24.60 15.70
C GLY A 169 5.39 23.41 15.97
N VAL A 170 6.69 23.66 16.15
CA VAL A 170 7.68 22.63 16.47
C VAL A 170 7.36 21.94 17.80
N GLN A 171 6.98 22.70 18.83
CA GLN A 171 6.60 22.13 20.13
C GLN A 171 5.33 21.28 20.03
N LEU A 172 4.31 21.71 19.28
CA LEU A 172 3.08 20.95 19.08
C LEU A 172 3.34 19.62 18.36
N LYS A 173 4.26 19.61 17.37
CA LYS A 173 4.70 18.39 16.70
C LYS A 173 5.32 17.40 17.70
N GLN A 174 6.19 17.88 18.59
CA GLN A 174 6.80 17.04 19.64
C GLN A 174 5.76 16.45 20.60
N GLN A 175 4.63 17.13 20.79
CA GLN A 175 3.49 16.64 21.58
C GLN A 175 2.56 15.69 20.79
N GLY A 176 2.84 15.44 19.50
CA GLY A 176 1.96 14.66 18.62
C GLY A 176 0.67 15.37 18.20
N LYS A 177 0.56 16.68 18.45
CA LYS A 177 -0.59 17.51 18.05
C LYS A 177 -0.37 18.03 16.62
N PHE A 178 -0.43 17.12 15.67
CA PHE A 178 0.02 17.38 14.30
C PHE A 178 -0.83 18.43 13.56
N GLU A 179 -2.15 18.43 13.74
CA GLU A 179 -3.07 19.38 13.11
C GLU A 179 -2.84 20.82 13.63
N GLU A 180 -2.69 20.97 14.95
CA GLU A 180 -2.38 22.26 15.57
C GLU A 180 -1.00 22.74 15.11
N SER A 181 0.00 21.83 15.05
CA SER A 181 1.35 22.12 14.57
C SER A 181 1.33 22.63 13.13
N GLU A 182 0.62 21.95 12.22
CA GLU A 182 0.47 22.36 10.81
C GLU A 182 -0.05 23.80 10.71
N THR A 183 -1.06 24.13 11.51
CA THR A 183 -1.67 25.47 11.53
C THR A 183 -0.63 26.54 11.88
N GLN A 184 0.18 26.31 12.91
CA GLN A 184 1.21 27.27 13.34
C GLN A 184 2.36 27.37 12.32
N LEU A 185 2.84 26.25 11.79
CA LEU A 185 3.92 26.26 10.80
C LEU A 185 3.49 26.91 9.48
N ARG A 186 2.24 26.71 9.03
CA ARG A 186 1.69 27.44 7.88
C ARG A 186 1.58 28.94 8.14
N ALA A 187 1.28 29.38 9.36
CA ALA A 187 1.28 30.79 9.71
C ALA A 187 2.70 31.41 9.59
N THR A 188 3.73 30.65 9.97
CA THR A 188 5.14 31.04 9.76
C THR A 188 5.43 31.28 8.28
N VAL A 189 5.03 30.36 7.41
CA VAL A 189 5.22 30.48 5.94
C VAL A 189 4.47 31.68 5.36
N LYS A 190 3.28 31.98 5.89
CA LYS A 190 2.46 33.13 5.47
C LYS A 190 2.97 34.48 5.95
N SER A 191 4.02 34.54 6.78
CA SER A 191 4.60 35.79 7.27
C SER A 191 5.17 36.70 6.17
N GLY A 192 5.50 36.12 5.01
CA GLY A 192 6.13 36.82 3.89
C GLY A 192 7.63 37.07 4.06
N ILE A 193 8.23 36.64 5.17
CA ILE A 193 9.68 36.75 5.41
C ILE A 193 10.36 35.52 4.82
N ALA A 194 11.24 35.73 3.83
CA ALA A 194 11.83 34.64 3.03
C ALA A 194 12.51 33.56 3.90
N ASP A 195 13.33 33.96 4.88
CA ASP A 195 14.04 33.03 5.77
C ASP A 195 13.07 32.20 6.63
N TRP A 196 12.01 32.83 7.15
CA TRP A 196 10.99 32.14 7.93
C TRP A 196 10.11 31.24 7.06
N ALA A 197 9.82 31.64 5.83
CA ALA A 197 9.13 30.77 4.88
C ALA A 197 9.95 29.51 4.57
N ALA A 198 11.26 29.65 4.37
CA ALA A 198 12.16 28.50 4.18
C ALA A 198 12.17 27.57 5.40
N ARG A 199 12.34 28.13 6.62
CA ARG A 199 12.31 27.37 7.87
C ARG A 199 10.95 26.68 8.10
N GLY A 200 9.86 27.40 7.88
CA GLY A 200 8.50 26.89 8.03
C GLY A 200 8.18 25.75 7.06
N ASN A 201 8.60 25.86 5.80
CA ASN A 201 8.46 24.79 4.82
C ASN A 201 9.26 23.54 5.22
N ALA A 202 10.53 23.70 5.63
CA ALA A 202 11.33 22.59 6.13
C ALA A 202 10.69 21.91 7.36
N ALA A 203 10.13 22.69 8.29
CA ALA A 203 9.43 22.15 9.45
C ALA A 203 8.09 21.48 9.09
N LEU A 204 7.37 21.95 8.06
CA LEU A 204 6.17 21.28 7.54
C LEU A 204 6.51 19.94 6.90
N ALA A 205 7.58 19.88 6.12
CA ALA A 205 8.08 18.62 5.55
C ALA A 205 8.38 17.60 6.66
N ASP A 206 9.13 18.00 7.69
CA ASP A 206 9.44 17.15 8.83
C ASP A 206 8.20 16.77 9.66
N LEU A 207 7.24 17.69 9.83
CA LEU A 207 5.94 17.42 10.44
C LEU A 207 5.19 16.30 9.72
N PHE A 208 5.09 16.37 8.39
CA PHE A 208 4.35 15.37 7.62
C PHE A 208 5.00 13.99 7.65
N ILE A 209 6.34 13.93 7.70
CA ILE A 209 7.05 12.67 7.93
C ILE A 209 6.69 12.10 9.30
N ALA A 210 6.82 12.87 10.37
CA ALA A 210 6.52 12.41 11.73
C ALA A 210 5.06 11.99 11.91
N TRP A 211 4.13 12.73 11.30
CA TRP A 211 2.71 12.40 11.31
C TRP A 211 2.42 11.11 10.52
N GLY A 212 3.00 10.97 9.32
CA GLY A 212 2.91 9.75 8.53
C GLY A 212 3.38 8.52 9.30
N GLN A 213 4.53 8.62 9.96
CA GLN A 213 5.07 7.56 10.84
C GLN A 213 4.10 7.19 11.96
N ALA A 214 3.55 8.19 12.66
CA ALA A 214 2.61 7.95 13.75
C ALA A 214 1.30 7.29 13.29
N LEU A 215 0.81 7.63 12.10
CA LEU A 215 -0.38 7.01 11.49
C LEU A 215 -0.11 5.55 11.10
N VAL A 216 1.03 5.29 10.46
CA VAL A 216 1.45 3.93 10.08
C VAL A 216 1.62 3.04 11.32
N ALA A 217 2.21 3.56 12.40
CA ALA A 217 2.33 2.84 13.67
C ALA A 217 0.97 2.45 14.28
N LYS A 218 -0.09 3.22 13.99
CA LYS A 218 -1.49 2.92 14.35
C LYS A 218 -2.23 2.11 13.28
N GLN A 219 -1.51 1.55 12.31
CA GLN A 219 -2.07 0.80 11.16
C GLN A 219 -3.02 1.61 10.27
N GLN A 220 -2.98 2.95 10.35
CA GLN A 220 -3.73 3.84 9.46
C GLN A 220 -2.90 4.11 8.20
N PHE A 221 -2.58 3.05 7.46
CA PHE A 221 -1.59 3.07 6.37
C PHE A 221 -1.92 4.09 5.28
N GLN A 222 -3.16 4.09 4.77
CA GLN A 222 -3.57 5.03 3.72
C GLN A 222 -3.41 6.48 4.16
N ALA A 223 -3.89 6.83 5.36
CA ALA A 223 -3.74 8.17 5.91
C ALA A 223 -2.25 8.54 6.09
N GLY A 224 -1.42 7.59 6.51
CA GLY A 224 0.03 7.80 6.63
C GLY A 224 0.70 8.07 5.29
N ILE A 225 0.36 7.29 4.25
CA ILE A 225 0.82 7.48 2.86
C ILE A 225 0.43 8.87 2.35
N ASP A 226 -0.81 9.29 2.59
CA ASP A 226 -1.30 10.61 2.18
C ASP A 226 -0.52 11.75 2.84
N ARG A 227 -0.02 11.56 4.08
CA ARG A 227 0.85 12.53 4.76
C ARG A 227 2.24 12.56 4.16
N TYR A 228 2.88 11.41 3.91
CA TYR A 228 4.18 11.39 3.25
C TYR A 228 4.15 12.06 1.86
N ASN A 229 3.09 11.86 1.09
CA ASN A 229 2.95 12.46 -0.23
C ASN A 229 2.90 14.01 -0.19
N GLN A 230 2.51 14.60 0.94
CA GLN A 230 2.48 16.06 1.12
C GLN A 230 3.88 16.67 1.29
N VAL A 231 4.90 15.88 1.64
CA VAL A 231 6.27 16.38 1.91
C VAL A 231 6.86 17.09 0.69
N SER A 232 6.64 16.56 -0.51
CA SER A 232 7.16 17.11 -1.77
C SER A 232 6.72 18.56 -2.03
N ALA A 233 5.58 18.99 -1.51
CA ALA A 233 5.08 20.35 -1.65
C ALA A 233 5.86 21.38 -0.79
N PHE A 234 6.57 20.92 0.24
CA PHE A 234 7.29 21.77 1.20
C PHE A 234 8.81 21.55 1.18
N ASP A 235 9.29 20.51 0.51
CA ASP A 235 10.72 20.24 0.29
C ASP A 235 11.00 19.95 -1.20
N PRO A 236 10.86 20.94 -2.09
CA PRO A 236 11.12 20.74 -3.52
C PRO A 236 12.59 20.44 -3.83
N ALA A 237 13.50 20.83 -2.93
CA ALA A 237 14.93 20.50 -3.03
C ALA A 237 15.24 19.03 -2.69
N GLY A 238 14.28 18.31 -2.11
CA GLY A 238 14.39 16.88 -1.81
C GLY A 238 15.36 16.56 -0.66
N SER A 239 15.61 17.50 0.24
CA SER A 239 16.48 17.32 1.41
C SER A 239 16.05 16.17 2.34
N VAL A 240 14.73 15.89 2.42
CA VAL A 240 14.15 14.80 3.21
C VAL A 240 13.52 13.70 2.35
N SER A 241 13.80 13.70 1.04
CA SER A 241 13.26 12.71 0.09
C SER A 241 13.61 11.27 0.47
N ALA A 242 14.85 11.02 0.89
CA ALA A 242 15.29 9.69 1.31
C ALA A 242 14.51 9.17 2.53
N ALA A 243 14.32 10.01 3.56
CA ALA A 243 13.55 9.65 4.74
C ALA A 243 12.06 9.44 4.42
N THR A 244 11.50 10.29 3.55
CA THR A 244 10.12 10.17 3.09
C THR A 244 9.90 8.88 2.30
N ASN A 245 10.79 8.56 1.37
CA ASN A 245 10.73 7.33 0.57
C ASN A 245 10.88 6.09 1.44
N ALA A 246 11.77 6.11 2.44
CA ALA A 246 11.88 5.03 3.41
C ALA A 246 10.56 4.85 4.20
N GLY A 247 9.95 5.95 4.66
CA GLY A 247 8.65 5.92 5.35
C GLY A 247 7.50 5.39 4.47
N LEU A 248 7.45 5.80 3.20
CA LEU A 248 6.49 5.29 2.22
C LEU A 248 6.69 3.80 1.95
N ALA A 249 7.93 3.35 1.77
CA ALA A 249 8.25 1.95 1.57
C ALA A 249 7.78 1.09 2.76
N SER A 250 8.08 1.52 3.98
CA SER A 250 7.61 0.84 5.19
C SER A 250 6.09 0.85 5.33
N ALA A 251 5.43 1.96 4.93
CA ALA A 251 3.97 2.05 4.93
C ALA A 251 3.34 1.07 3.93
N TYR A 252 3.90 0.96 2.72
CA TYR A 252 3.41 0.03 1.69
C TYR A 252 3.62 -1.43 2.12
N ALA A 253 4.78 -1.75 2.69
CA ALA A 253 5.07 -3.09 3.23
C ALA A 253 4.10 -3.46 4.36
N GLY A 254 3.90 -2.54 5.32
CA GLY A 254 2.95 -2.74 6.42
C GLY A 254 1.51 -2.90 5.94
N TYR A 255 1.10 -2.13 4.93
CA TYR A 255 -0.24 -2.23 4.37
C TYR A 255 -0.46 -3.57 3.65
N ALA A 256 0.52 -4.02 2.86
CA ALA A 256 0.50 -5.33 2.23
C ALA A 256 0.38 -6.46 3.28
N GLN A 257 1.18 -6.39 4.33
CA GLN A 257 1.15 -7.36 5.43
C GLN A 257 -0.21 -7.36 6.16
N TRP A 258 -0.81 -6.19 6.39
CA TRP A 258 -2.13 -6.08 7.02
C TRP A 258 -3.22 -6.83 6.23
N TYR A 259 -3.18 -6.80 4.89
CA TYR A 259 -4.11 -7.56 4.05
C TYR A 259 -3.93 -9.08 4.18
N THR A 260 -2.69 -9.55 4.37
CA THR A 260 -2.43 -10.99 4.61
C THR A 260 -2.94 -11.48 5.96
N GLN A 261 -3.16 -10.58 6.92
CA GLN A 261 -3.62 -10.89 8.27
C GLN A 261 -5.14 -10.76 8.43
N GLN A 262 -5.86 -10.32 7.40
CA GLN A 262 -7.32 -10.28 7.42
C GLN A 262 -7.93 -11.68 7.57
N GLN A 263 -9.19 -11.73 7.97
CA GLN A 263 -9.92 -12.98 8.12
C GLN A 263 -11.25 -12.92 7.32
N PRO A 264 -11.32 -13.53 6.13
CA PRO A 264 -10.25 -14.27 5.44
C PRO A 264 -9.14 -13.36 4.89
N PRO A 265 -7.91 -13.90 4.65
CA PRO A 265 -6.82 -13.11 4.06
C PRO A 265 -7.17 -12.59 2.67
N ASP A 266 -6.85 -11.32 2.42
CA ASP A 266 -7.07 -10.65 1.15
C ASP A 266 -5.76 -10.62 0.35
N TYR A 267 -5.41 -11.77 -0.21
CA TYR A 267 -4.20 -11.91 -1.02
C TYR A 267 -4.15 -10.95 -2.23
N PRO A 268 -5.25 -10.69 -2.96
CA PRO A 268 -5.20 -9.74 -4.08
C PRO A 268 -4.75 -8.33 -3.72
N ASN A 269 -5.28 -7.77 -2.64
CA ASN A 269 -4.84 -6.46 -2.20
C ASN A 269 -3.42 -6.50 -1.61
N ALA A 270 -3.05 -7.54 -0.87
CA ALA A 270 -1.69 -7.71 -0.37
C ALA A 270 -0.65 -7.71 -1.49
N LEU A 271 -0.88 -8.51 -2.55
CA LEU A 271 0.00 -8.61 -3.72
C LEU A 271 0.12 -7.28 -4.45
N THR A 272 -1.01 -6.57 -4.64
CA THR A 272 -1.02 -5.24 -5.26
C THR A 272 -0.10 -4.25 -4.51
N TRP A 273 -0.12 -4.27 -3.18
CA TRP A 273 0.73 -3.37 -2.38
C TRP A 273 2.21 -3.80 -2.39
N TYR A 274 2.52 -5.10 -2.37
CA TYR A 274 3.90 -5.55 -2.57
C TYR A 274 4.45 -5.20 -3.95
N GLU A 275 3.63 -5.31 -5.01
CA GLU A 275 4.03 -4.89 -6.36
C GLU A 275 4.33 -3.39 -6.42
N LYS A 276 3.46 -2.55 -5.84
CA LYS A 276 3.70 -1.11 -5.74
C LYS A 276 4.98 -0.81 -4.96
N LEU A 277 5.21 -1.47 -3.83
CA LEU A 277 6.44 -1.31 -3.04
C LEU A 277 7.68 -1.58 -3.88
N VAL A 278 7.70 -2.71 -4.57
CA VAL A 278 8.83 -3.12 -5.41
C VAL A 278 9.02 -2.20 -6.61
N LYS A 279 7.93 -1.72 -7.21
CA LYS A 279 7.97 -0.84 -8.37
C LYS A 279 8.41 0.57 -8.01
N ASP A 280 7.82 1.14 -6.97
CA ASP A 280 7.96 2.56 -6.64
C ASP A 280 9.20 2.81 -5.75
N PHE A 281 9.62 1.80 -4.96
CA PHE A 281 10.77 1.90 -4.05
C PHE A 281 11.75 0.71 -4.16
N PRO A 282 12.25 0.37 -5.36
CA PRO A 282 13.03 -0.86 -5.61
C PRO A 282 14.29 -0.98 -4.75
N ASP A 283 14.93 0.15 -4.40
CA ASP A 283 16.18 0.17 -3.65
C ASP A 283 16.00 0.08 -2.13
N SER A 284 14.77 0.24 -1.64
CA SER A 284 14.46 0.21 -0.21
C SER A 284 14.74 -1.17 0.41
N SER A 285 15.10 -1.18 1.69
CA SER A 285 15.26 -2.43 2.45
C SER A 285 13.97 -3.24 2.48
N ASP A 286 12.82 -2.57 2.59
CA ASP A 286 11.50 -3.20 2.59
C ASP A 286 11.18 -3.87 1.25
N ALA A 287 11.48 -3.22 0.11
CA ALA A 287 11.30 -3.84 -1.21
C ALA A 287 12.20 -5.05 -1.41
N LYS A 288 13.48 -4.98 -0.98
CA LYS A 288 14.41 -6.12 -1.05
C LYS A 288 13.95 -7.29 -0.17
N LEU A 289 13.43 -7.00 1.02
CA LEU A 289 12.84 -8.01 1.90
C LEU A 289 11.56 -8.61 1.29
N ALA A 290 10.70 -7.76 0.70
CA ALA A 290 9.50 -8.21 0.03
C ALA A 290 9.81 -9.13 -1.16
N GLN A 291 10.77 -8.77 -2.02
CA GLN A 291 11.19 -9.59 -3.16
C GLN A 291 11.79 -10.94 -2.75
N SER A 292 12.58 -10.95 -1.67
CA SER A 292 13.26 -12.18 -1.23
C SER A 292 12.36 -13.13 -0.46
N SER A 293 11.29 -12.64 0.17
CA SER A 293 10.46 -13.46 1.05
C SER A 293 8.97 -13.11 1.01
N ALA A 294 8.57 -11.90 1.43
CA ALA A 294 7.16 -11.64 1.76
C ALA A 294 6.21 -11.73 0.54
N PHE A 295 6.63 -11.20 -0.60
CA PHE A 295 5.87 -11.28 -1.85
C PHE A 295 5.78 -12.74 -2.35
N PRO A 296 6.90 -13.48 -2.57
CA PRO A 296 6.80 -14.85 -3.03
C PRO A 296 6.05 -15.77 -2.05
N GLN A 297 6.18 -15.55 -0.73
CA GLN A 297 5.37 -16.25 0.27
C GLN A 297 3.88 -15.95 0.11
N THR A 298 3.51 -14.69 -0.10
CA THR A 298 2.11 -14.27 -0.30
C THR A 298 1.51 -14.92 -1.53
N LEU A 299 2.25 -15.00 -2.65
CA LEU A 299 1.81 -15.71 -3.86
C LEU A 299 1.58 -17.20 -3.59
N TYR A 300 2.50 -17.85 -2.86
CA TYR A 300 2.38 -19.26 -2.54
C TYR A 300 1.14 -19.54 -1.67
N ASN A 301 0.96 -18.75 -0.61
CA ASN A 301 -0.18 -18.86 0.29
C ASN A 301 -1.51 -18.57 -0.41
N ALA A 302 -1.53 -17.59 -1.32
CA ALA A 302 -2.68 -17.33 -2.19
C ALA A 302 -3.00 -18.56 -3.05
N GLY A 303 -1.99 -19.16 -3.66
CA GLY A 303 -2.13 -20.40 -4.44
C GLY A 303 -2.78 -21.52 -3.62
N LEU A 304 -2.28 -21.78 -2.41
CA LEU A 304 -2.86 -22.79 -1.50
C LEU A 304 -4.31 -22.47 -1.10
N ALA A 305 -4.60 -21.22 -0.76
CA ALA A 305 -5.95 -20.81 -0.41
C ALA A 305 -6.92 -20.97 -1.59
N PHE A 306 -6.49 -20.68 -2.81
CA PHE A 306 -7.29 -20.89 -4.01
C PHE A 306 -7.56 -22.38 -4.29
N VAL A 307 -6.60 -23.27 -4.04
CA VAL A 307 -6.84 -24.73 -4.11
C VAL A 307 -7.93 -25.16 -3.12
N GLN A 308 -7.88 -24.67 -1.87
CA GLN A 308 -8.88 -24.98 -0.85
C GLN A 308 -10.28 -24.46 -1.23
N GLN A 309 -10.34 -23.35 -1.96
CA GLN A 309 -11.58 -22.77 -2.49
C GLN A 309 -12.02 -23.38 -3.84
N LEU A 310 -11.33 -24.43 -4.32
CA LEU A 310 -11.56 -25.07 -5.63
C LEU A 310 -11.37 -24.10 -6.83
N LYS A 311 -10.65 -23.00 -6.63
CA LYS A 311 -10.34 -22.00 -7.67
C LYS A 311 -9.02 -22.34 -8.35
N TYR A 312 -8.95 -23.52 -8.97
CA TYR A 312 -7.70 -24.09 -9.47
C TYR A 312 -6.96 -23.24 -10.51
N GLN A 313 -7.69 -22.54 -11.39
CA GLN A 313 -7.05 -21.64 -12.35
C GLN A 313 -6.30 -20.50 -11.65
N GLN A 314 -6.92 -19.87 -10.65
CA GLN A 314 -6.27 -18.80 -9.88
C GLN A 314 -5.07 -19.33 -9.08
N ALA A 315 -5.17 -20.55 -8.55
CA ALA A 315 -4.06 -21.21 -7.89
C ALA A 315 -2.87 -21.42 -8.85
N ARG A 316 -3.14 -21.94 -10.05
CA ARG A 316 -2.12 -22.13 -11.10
C ARG A 316 -1.51 -20.81 -11.54
N ASP A 317 -2.31 -19.77 -11.75
CA ASP A 317 -1.82 -18.45 -12.15
C ASP A 317 -0.86 -17.90 -11.08
N ALA A 318 -1.26 -17.91 -9.81
CA ALA A 318 -0.44 -17.44 -8.69
C ALA A 318 0.86 -18.23 -8.52
N MET A 319 0.80 -19.57 -8.58
CA MET A 319 1.99 -20.41 -8.47
C MET A 319 2.90 -20.29 -9.71
N THR A 320 2.35 -20.13 -10.90
CA THR A 320 3.12 -19.93 -12.13
C THR A 320 3.85 -18.59 -12.07
N GLU A 321 3.17 -17.54 -11.64
CA GLU A 321 3.78 -16.23 -11.44
C GLU A 321 4.93 -16.30 -10.42
N LEU A 322 4.73 -17.02 -9.31
CA LEU A 322 5.75 -17.24 -8.30
C LEU A 322 7.00 -17.93 -8.89
N VAL A 323 6.82 -19.00 -9.66
CA VAL A 323 7.92 -19.71 -10.33
C VAL A 323 8.63 -18.81 -11.35
N GLN A 324 7.90 -18.01 -12.11
CA GLN A 324 8.47 -17.14 -13.13
C GLN A 324 9.22 -15.94 -12.56
N LYS A 325 8.62 -15.24 -11.58
CA LYS A 325 9.19 -14.00 -11.02
C LYS A 325 10.22 -14.29 -9.91
N PHE A 326 10.08 -15.37 -9.15
CA PHE A 326 10.92 -15.67 -7.98
C PHE A 326 11.49 -17.10 -7.98
N PRO A 327 12.07 -17.59 -9.10
CA PRO A 327 12.48 -18.99 -9.24
C PRO A 327 13.55 -19.44 -8.23
N LYS A 328 14.36 -18.50 -7.72
CA LYS A 328 15.47 -18.78 -6.80
C LYS A 328 15.06 -18.80 -5.32
N THR A 329 13.81 -18.46 -5.02
CA THR A 329 13.32 -18.45 -3.63
C THR A 329 12.86 -19.85 -3.21
N SER A 330 12.86 -20.15 -1.91
CA SER A 330 12.31 -21.41 -1.40
C SER A 330 10.84 -21.61 -1.80
N TRP A 331 10.05 -20.53 -1.80
CA TRP A 331 8.66 -20.50 -2.25
C TRP A 331 8.52 -20.79 -3.74
N GLY A 332 9.42 -20.25 -4.57
CA GLY A 332 9.50 -20.58 -6.00
C GLY A 332 9.72 -22.07 -6.23
N THR A 333 10.66 -22.67 -5.50
CA THR A 333 10.89 -24.13 -5.55
C THR A 333 9.67 -24.93 -5.10
N GLN A 334 9.01 -24.52 -4.01
CA GLN A 334 7.79 -25.17 -3.52
C GLN A 334 6.63 -25.07 -4.52
N ALA A 335 6.41 -23.90 -5.10
CA ALA A 335 5.40 -23.69 -6.13
C ALA A 335 5.67 -24.53 -7.38
N ASN A 336 6.93 -24.60 -7.81
CA ASN A 336 7.33 -25.44 -8.93
C ASN A 336 7.05 -26.92 -8.63
N ALA A 337 7.41 -27.39 -7.43
CA ALA A 337 7.11 -28.75 -7.00
C ALA A 337 5.60 -29.02 -6.96
N ALA A 338 4.80 -28.08 -6.46
CA ALA A 338 3.34 -28.21 -6.41
C ALA A 338 2.71 -28.27 -7.81
N LEU A 339 3.18 -27.44 -8.75
CA LEU A 339 2.71 -27.44 -10.13
C LEU A 339 3.06 -28.71 -10.92
N HIS A 340 4.10 -29.44 -10.50
CA HIS A 340 4.51 -30.70 -11.14
C HIS A 340 4.15 -31.94 -10.31
N ALA A 341 3.55 -31.76 -9.15
CA ALA A 341 3.16 -32.86 -8.27
C ALA A 341 2.10 -33.72 -8.96
N ASN A 342 2.22 -35.04 -8.80
CA ASN A 342 1.24 -35.97 -9.33
C ASN A 342 -0.17 -35.63 -8.82
N GLN A 343 -1.11 -35.60 -9.74
CA GLN A 343 -2.53 -35.44 -9.46
C GLN A 343 -3.20 -36.79 -9.39
N THR A 344 -4.24 -36.87 -8.57
CA THR A 344 -5.12 -38.02 -8.58
C THR A 344 -6.06 -37.90 -9.76
N LEU A 345 -5.96 -38.86 -10.69
CA LEU A 345 -6.98 -39.12 -11.68
C LEU A 345 -7.93 -40.19 -11.14
N THR A 346 -9.22 -39.87 -11.15
CA THR A 346 -10.28 -40.86 -10.98
C THR A 346 -11.02 -41.05 -12.29
N GLY A 347 -11.61 -42.21 -12.51
CA GLY A 347 -12.50 -42.36 -13.64
C GLY A 347 -13.33 -43.62 -13.59
N GLN A 348 -14.19 -43.78 -14.58
CA GLN A 348 -15.04 -44.96 -14.73
C GLN A 348 -14.94 -45.51 -16.15
N LEU A 349 -14.72 -46.82 -16.25
CA LEU A 349 -14.76 -47.54 -17.52
C LEU A 349 -16.18 -48.08 -17.74
N VAL A 350 -16.80 -47.70 -18.86
CA VAL A 350 -18.18 -48.09 -19.24
C VAL A 350 -18.23 -48.70 -20.63
N VAL A 351 -19.26 -49.48 -20.91
CA VAL A 351 -19.41 -50.17 -22.20
C VAL A 351 -19.43 -49.18 -23.37
N SER A 352 -20.31 -48.17 -23.30
CA SER A 352 -20.36 -47.08 -24.29
C SER A 352 -20.92 -45.80 -23.68
N ASN A 353 -20.89 -44.69 -24.43
CA ASN A 353 -21.53 -43.44 -24.00
C ASN A 353 -23.07 -43.53 -23.90
N THR A 354 -23.68 -44.49 -24.60
CA THR A 354 -25.14 -44.73 -24.58
C THR A 354 -25.54 -45.87 -23.65
N ASN A 355 -24.59 -46.72 -23.28
CA ASN A 355 -24.73 -47.81 -22.32
C ASN A 355 -23.67 -47.68 -21.23
N SER A 356 -24.01 -46.95 -20.17
CA SER A 356 -23.13 -46.68 -19.03
C SER A 356 -22.93 -47.89 -18.10
N ALA A 357 -23.17 -49.12 -18.56
CA ALA A 357 -22.89 -50.32 -17.80
C ALA A 357 -21.39 -50.36 -17.45
N PRO A 358 -21.03 -50.58 -16.17
CA PRO A 358 -19.64 -50.55 -15.74
C PRO A 358 -18.86 -51.76 -16.24
N VAL A 359 -17.59 -51.54 -16.59
CA VAL A 359 -16.68 -52.61 -17.00
C VAL A 359 -15.72 -52.92 -15.85
N ALA A 360 -16.08 -53.94 -15.08
CA ALA A 360 -15.35 -54.35 -13.89
C ALA A 360 -14.08 -55.17 -14.18
N ASN A 361 -13.14 -55.14 -13.23
CA ASN A 361 -11.93 -55.98 -13.21
C ASN A 361 -11.08 -55.88 -14.50
N ARG A 362 -10.96 -54.67 -15.04
CA ARG A 362 -10.14 -54.38 -16.22
C ARG A 362 -8.89 -53.63 -15.86
N LEU A 363 -7.77 -54.07 -16.43
CA LEU A 363 -6.53 -53.32 -16.38
C LEU A 363 -6.65 -52.10 -17.31
N VAL A 364 -6.47 -50.92 -16.75
CA VAL A 364 -6.44 -49.64 -17.45
C VAL A 364 -5.00 -49.15 -17.48
N ARG A 365 -4.60 -48.63 -18.64
CA ARG A 365 -3.30 -48.01 -18.88
C ARG A 365 -3.48 -46.59 -19.36
N ILE A 366 -2.64 -45.70 -18.87
CA ILE A 366 -2.57 -44.31 -19.30
C ILE A 366 -1.15 -44.05 -19.77
N ALA A 367 -1.01 -43.84 -21.08
CA ALA A 367 0.26 -43.53 -21.72
C ALA A 367 0.44 -42.03 -21.84
N THR A 368 1.59 -41.53 -21.40
CA THR A 368 1.96 -40.11 -21.52
C THR A 368 2.55 -39.77 -22.89
N HIS A 369 3.09 -40.78 -23.58
CA HIS A 369 3.67 -40.66 -24.90
C HIS A 369 3.06 -41.73 -25.80
N TYR A 370 2.49 -41.29 -26.91
CA TYR A 370 1.92 -42.17 -27.91
C TYR A 370 1.96 -41.50 -29.28
N GLN A 371 1.88 -42.30 -30.33
CA GLN A 371 1.74 -41.83 -31.70
C GLN A 371 0.80 -42.75 -32.48
N ILE A 372 0.09 -42.19 -33.45
CA ILE A 372 -0.69 -42.99 -34.40
C ILE A 372 0.25 -43.47 -35.50
N VAL A 373 0.37 -44.79 -35.64
CA VAL A 373 1.28 -45.41 -36.62
C VAL A 373 0.58 -45.83 -37.89
N LYS A 374 -0.72 -46.16 -37.81
CA LYS A 374 -1.62 -46.50 -38.93
C LYS A 374 -3.06 -46.18 -38.53
N ALA A 375 -3.98 -46.20 -39.50
CA ALA A 375 -5.40 -46.06 -39.20
C ALA A 375 -5.83 -47.01 -38.06
N HIS A 376 -6.48 -46.47 -37.03
CA HIS A 376 -6.93 -47.21 -35.85
C HIS A 376 -5.83 -47.95 -35.05
N THR A 377 -4.56 -47.57 -35.24
CA THR A 377 -3.41 -48.24 -34.60
C THR A 377 -2.49 -47.21 -33.96
N TYR A 378 -2.20 -47.40 -32.67
CA TYR A 378 -1.28 -46.56 -31.92
C TYR A 378 -0.06 -47.36 -31.46
N GLN A 379 1.00 -46.63 -31.13
CA GLN A 379 2.16 -47.13 -30.41
C GLN A 379 2.38 -46.21 -29.21
N ASP A 380 2.58 -46.79 -28.03
CA ASP A 380 2.88 -46.06 -26.80
C ASP A 380 4.32 -46.33 -26.30
N SER A 381 4.80 -45.46 -25.43
CA SER A 381 6.09 -45.62 -24.77
C SER A 381 6.06 -45.12 -23.33
N PRO A 382 6.97 -45.60 -22.45
CA PRO A 382 7.07 -45.11 -21.07
C PRO A 382 7.25 -43.57 -20.99
N PRO A 383 6.78 -42.94 -19.89
CA PRO A 383 6.12 -43.57 -18.75
C PRO A 383 4.65 -43.94 -19.03
N ILE A 384 4.28 -45.14 -18.57
CA ILE A 384 2.92 -45.69 -18.62
C ILE A 384 2.46 -45.92 -17.19
N TYR A 385 1.28 -45.42 -16.85
CA TYR A 385 0.64 -45.60 -15.56
C TYR A 385 -0.46 -46.65 -15.70
N SER A 386 -0.63 -47.51 -14.70
CA SER A 386 -1.62 -48.58 -14.75
C SER A 386 -2.38 -48.73 -13.44
N THR A 387 -3.64 -49.11 -13.55
CA THR A 387 -4.53 -49.42 -12.43
C THR A 387 -5.58 -50.43 -12.90
N SER A 388 -6.30 -51.06 -11.99
CA SER A 388 -7.45 -51.89 -12.33
C SER A 388 -8.76 -51.17 -11.99
N THR A 389 -9.84 -51.51 -12.70
CA THR A 389 -11.19 -51.09 -12.33
C THR A 389 -11.75 -51.96 -11.21
N ASP A 390 -12.53 -51.36 -10.32
CA ASP A 390 -13.31 -52.05 -9.29
C ASP A 390 -14.58 -52.71 -9.87
N ALA A 391 -15.43 -53.28 -9.01
CA ALA A 391 -16.69 -53.91 -9.40
C ALA A 391 -17.69 -52.94 -10.08
N ASN A 392 -17.53 -51.64 -9.85
CA ASN A 392 -18.35 -50.57 -10.42
C ASN A 392 -17.67 -49.90 -11.62
N GLY A 393 -16.58 -50.48 -12.13
CA GLY A 393 -15.81 -49.94 -13.25
C GLY A 393 -14.95 -48.73 -12.88
N ASN A 394 -14.88 -48.32 -11.61
CA ASN A 394 -14.11 -47.15 -11.20
C ASN A 394 -12.63 -47.48 -11.10
N PHE A 395 -11.79 -46.53 -11.46
CA PHE A 395 -10.35 -46.62 -11.31
C PHE A 395 -9.77 -45.34 -10.71
N LYS A 396 -8.58 -45.47 -10.09
CA LYS A 396 -7.84 -44.36 -9.50
C LYS A 396 -6.35 -44.54 -9.77
N VAL A 397 -5.70 -43.50 -10.26
CA VAL A 397 -4.26 -43.51 -10.57
C VAL A 397 -3.65 -42.16 -10.22
N SER A 398 -2.37 -42.15 -9.83
CA SER A 398 -1.61 -40.93 -9.54
C SER A 398 -0.59 -40.72 -10.66
N MET A 399 -0.62 -39.54 -11.30
CA MET A 399 0.21 -39.22 -12.46
C MET A 399 0.51 -37.73 -12.55
N PRO A 400 1.64 -37.34 -13.17
CA PRO A 400 1.99 -35.93 -13.32
C PRO A 400 0.94 -35.18 -14.16
N PRO A 401 0.86 -33.85 -14.00
CA PRO A 401 0.08 -33.01 -14.91
C PRO A 401 0.59 -33.11 -16.35
N GLY A 402 -0.32 -33.01 -17.31
CA GLY A 402 -0.02 -33.03 -18.73
C GLY A 402 -1.26 -33.13 -19.58
N GLU A 403 -1.08 -33.01 -20.89
CA GLU A 403 -2.15 -32.99 -21.88
C GLU A 403 -2.06 -34.21 -22.78
N ASN A 404 -3.19 -34.56 -23.40
CA ASN A 404 -3.29 -35.63 -24.40
C ASN A 404 -2.82 -37.00 -23.90
N TYR A 405 -3.04 -37.34 -22.64
CA TYR A 405 -2.72 -38.69 -22.19
C TYR A 405 -3.71 -39.69 -22.77
N LEU A 406 -3.20 -40.77 -23.36
CA LEU A 406 -4.01 -41.79 -23.99
C LEU A 406 -4.44 -42.83 -22.97
N ILE A 407 -5.75 -43.02 -22.80
CA ILE A 407 -6.30 -44.10 -21.98
C ILE A 407 -6.60 -45.31 -22.86
N THR A 408 -6.12 -46.46 -22.39
CA THR A 408 -6.32 -47.78 -22.99
C THR A 408 -6.75 -48.77 -21.91
N TRP A 409 -7.43 -49.84 -22.30
CA TRP A 409 -7.80 -50.93 -21.38
C TRP A 409 -7.49 -52.29 -22.00
N TRP A 410 -7.28 -53.27 -21.13
CA TRP A 410 -7.07 -54.65 -21.53
C TRP A 410 -8.37 -55.26 -22.05
N ASP A 411 -8.38 -55.64 -23.32
CA ASP A 411 -9.45 -56.42 -23.93
C ASP A 411 -9.06 -57.91 -23.93
N PRO A 412 -9.72 -58.75 -23.11
CA PRO A 412 -9.41 -60.17 -23.04
C PRO A 412 -9.70 -60.92 -24.36
N SER A 413 -10.63 -60.43 -25.18
CA SER A 413 -10.97 -61.09 -26.45
C SER A 413 -9.86 -60.94 -27.49
N ARG A 414 -9.11 -59.84 -27.42
CA ARG A 414 -7.99 -59.53 -28.32
C ARG A 414 -6.62 -59.77 -27.68
N SER A 415 -6.60 -60.07 -26.38
CA SER A 415 -5.36 -60.23 -25.58
C SER A 415 -4.38 -59.07 -25.76
N THR A 416 -4.91 -57.84 -25.81
CA THR A 416 -4.11 -56.62 -26.00
C THR A 416 -4.80 -55.40 -25.37
N PHE A 417 -4.04 -54.32 -25.22
CA PHE A 417 -4.60 -53.02 -24.86
C PHE A 417 -5.25 -52.37 -26.09
N VAL A 418 -6.43 -51.79 -25.88
CA VAL A 418 -7.20 -51.13 -26.92
C VAL A 418 -7.66 -49.75 -26.46
N THR A 419 -7.99 -48.91 -27.44
CA THR A 419 -8.66 -47.63 -27.26
C THR A 419 -9.72 -47.47 -28.36
N THR A 420 -10.68 -46.57 -28.16
CA THR A 420 -11.66 -46.21 -29.19
C THR A 420 -11.15 -45.05 -30.04
N PHE A 421 -11.56 -45.01 -31.31
CA PHE A 421 -11.21 -43.98 -32.28
C PHE A 421 -12.48 -43.31 -32.82
N VAL A 422 -12.48 -41.98 -32.95
CA VAL A 422 -13.56 -41.22 -33.62
C VAL A 422 -13.31 -41.09 -35.13
N SER A 423 -12.06 -41.26 -35.56
CA SER A 423 -11.65 -41.28 -36.97
C SER A 423 -10.37 -42.12 -37.11
N ASP A 424 -9.90 -42.32 -38.35
CA ASP A 424 -8.68 -43.09 -38.64
C ASP A 424 -7.47 -42.67 -37.78
N THR A 425 -7.39 -41.41 -37.37
CA THR A 425 -6.22 -40.83 -36.70
C THR A 425 -6.50 -40.21 -35.33
N GLN A 426 -7.72 -40.26 -34.82
CA GLN A 426 -8.07 -39.57 -33.58
C GLN A 426 -8.67 -40.53 -32.54
N PRO A 427 -7.92 -40.86 -31.47
CA PRO A 427 -8.46 -41.60 -30.35
C PRO A 427 -9.46 -40.76 -29.56
N VAL A 428 -10.47 -41.42 -28.98
CA VAL A 428 -11.56 -40.78 -28.22
C VAL A 428 -11.12 -40.46 -26.79
N ASN A 429 -10.41 -41.40 -26.16
CA ASN A 429 -10.13 -41.34 -24.72
C ASN A 429 -8.80 -40.64 -24.44
N LEU A 430 -8.74 -39.35 -24.77
CA LEU A 430 -7.65 -38.46 -24.39
C LEU A 430 -8.04 -37.68 -23.13
N ILE A 431 -7.10 -37.56 -22.20
CA ILE A 431 -7.30 -36.82 -20.97
C ILE A 431 -6.23 -35.76 -20.76
N THR A 432 -6.66 -34.64 -20.18
CA THR A 432 -5.77 -33.61 -19.65
C THR A 432 -5.83 -33.62 -18.13
N ILE A 433 -4.66 -33.66 -17.51
CA ILE A 433 -4.47 -33.58 -16.06
C ILE A 433 -3.91 -32.20 -15.76
N ASN A 434 -4.75 -31.32 -15.25
CA ASN A 434 -4.32 -29.97 -14.89
C ASN A 434 -3.55 -29.97 -13.57
N PRO A 435 -2.51 -29.13 -13.41
CA PRO A 435 -1.86 -28.93 -12.12
C PRO A 435 -2.85 -28.46 -11.04
N LEU A 436 -2.61 -28.92 -9.81
CA LEU A 436 -3.34 -28.53 -8.60
C LEU A 436 -4.84 -28.89 -8.60
N GLU A 437 -5.30 -29.63 -9.60
CA GLU A 437 -6.71 -29.94 -9.85
C GLU A 437 -6.88 -31.46 -9.96
N PRO A 438 -7.68 -32.09 -9.08
CA PRO A 438 -8.06 -33.48 -9.26
C PRO A 438 -8.81 -33.67 -10.57
N ALA A 439 -8.46 -34.70 -11.33
CA ALA A 439 -9.10 -34.99 -12.61
C ALA A 439 -10.11 -36.13 -12.50
N HIS A 440 -11.19 -36.05 -13.27
CA HIS A 440 -12.18 -37.10 -13.42
C HIS A 440 -12.49 -37.37 -14.89
N THR A 441 -12.67 -38.64 -15.27
CA THR A 441 -13.01 -39.02 -16.65
C THR A 441 -13.92 -40.23 -16.72
N THR A 442 -14.73 -40.30 -17.76
CA THR A 442 -15.44 -41.52 -18.17
C THR A 442 -14.82 -42.03 -19.45
N VAL A 443 -14.54 -43.33 -19.51
CA VAL A 443 -13.88 -44.00 -20.64
C VAL A 443 -14.88 -44.98 -21.23
N ALA A 444 -15.25 -44.78 -22.49
CA ALA A 444 -16.17 -45.65 -23.21
C ALA A 444 -15.40 -46.69 -24.03
N THR A 445 -15.80 -47.95 -23.92
CA THR A 445 -15.13 -49.05 -24.64
C THR A 445 -15.61 -49.26 -26.08
N SER A 446 -16.71 -48.63 -26.48
CA SER A 446 -17.29 -48.72 -27.83
C SER A 446 -17.96 -47.44 -28.29
#